data_AF-W4Q7N5-F1
#
_entry.id   AF-W4Q7N5-F1
#
_cell.length_a   1.000
_cell.length_b   1.000
_cell.length_c   1.000
_cell.angle_alpha   90.00
_cell.angle_beta   90.00
_cell.angle_gamma   90.00
#
_symmetry.space_group_name_H-M   'P 1'
#
loop_
_entity.id
_entity.type
_entity.pdbx_description
1 polymer ?
#
loop_
_entity_poly.entity_id
_entity_poly.type
_entity_poly.pdbx_seq_one_letter_code
_entity_poly.pdbx_strand_id
1 'polypeptide(L)' 'MRDITNNIQIGELIAISNVFKLNTYRILTLLEKGAMEMFENKEAFHEKYGVKDTYPELEWCELNNGKIFTKFK' A
#
# COMPACT_ATOMS: atom_id res chain seq x y z
N MET A 1 -3.66 17.27 -7.94
CA MET A 1 -3.79 15.80 -7.84
C MET A 1 -2.38 15.25 -7.84
N ARG A 2 -1.90 14.64 -6.75
CA ARG A 2 -0.60 13.93 -6.82
C ARG A 2 -0.85 12.66 -7.61
N ASP A 3 -0.09 12.45 -8.66
CA ASP A 3 -0.22 11.32 -9.58
C ASP A 3 0.40 10.08 -8.93
N ILE A 4 -0.20 9.62 -7.82
CA ILE A 4 0.29 8.49 -7.00
C ILE A 4 0.38 7.23 -7.88
N THR A 5 -0.47 7.16 -8.91
CA THR A 5 -0.54 6.11 -9.93
C THR A 5 0.67 6.07 -10.86
N ASN A 6 1.32 7.19 -11.17
CA ASN A 6 2.51 7.19 -12.03
C ASN A 6 3.73 6.53 -11.36
N ASN A 7 3.73 6.44 -10.03
CA ASN A 7 4.80 5.77 -9.29
C ASN A 7 4.53 4.29 -9.05
N ILE A 8 3.38 3.76 -9.50
CA ILE A 8 3.02 2.35 -9.29
C ILE A 8 3.14 1.58 -10.60
N GLN A 9 4.02 0.59 -10.63
CA GLN A 9 4.17 -0.29 -11.77
C GLN A 9 3.02 -1.30 -11.83
N ILE A 10 2.63 -1.73 -13.03
CA ILE A 10 1.54 -2.70 -13.19
C ILE A 10 1.82 -4.04 -12.48
N GLY A 11 3.08 -4.45 -12.40
CA GLY A 11 3.48 -5.64 -11.65
C GLY A 11 3.25 -5.50 -10.14
N GLU A 12 3.44 -4.30 -9.59
CA GLU A 12 3.14 -3.99 -8.18
C GLU A 12 1.63 -4.10 -7.94
N LEU A 13 0.82 -3.50 -8.82
CA LEU A 13 -0.65 -3.57 -8.78
C LEU A 13 -1.19 -5.00 -8.78
N ILE A 14 -0.61 -5.88 -9.61
CA ILE A 14 -0.99 -7.29 -9.67
C ILE A 14 -0.61 -8.01 -8.38
N ALA A 15 0.59 -7.75 -7.84
CA ALA A 15 1.03 -8.35 -6.58
C ALA A 15 0.10 -7.97 -5.42
N ILE A 16 -0.19 -6.68 -5.24
CA ILE A 16 -1.07 -6.20 -4.17
C ILE A 16 -2.53 -6.62 -4.38
N SER A 17 -2.98 -6.78 -5.63
CA SER A 17 -4.29 -7.36 -5.94
C SER A 17 -4.48 -8.75 -5.33
N ASN A 18 -3.45 -9.59 -5.42
CA ASN A 18 -3.46 -10.94 -4.86
C ASN A 18 -3.41 -10.96 -3.33
N VAL A 19 -2.71 -9.99 -2.71
CA VAL A 19 -2.61 -9.86 -1.25
C VAL A 19 -3.92 -9.37 -0.67
N PHE A 20 -4.41 -8.22 -1.10
CA PHE A 20 -5.61 -7.59 -0.55
C PHE A 20 -6.92 -8.21 -1.06
N LYS A 21 -6.85 -9.17 -2.00
CA LYS A 21 -8.01 -9.79 -2.66
C LYS A 21 -8.94 -8.76 -3.32
N LEU A 22 -8.36 -7.70 -3.88
CA LEU A 22 -9.04 -6.63 -4.59
C LEU A 22 -8.57 -6.58 -6.04
N ASN A 23 -9.45 -6.25 -6.99
CA ASN A 23 -9.00 -6.01 -8.36
C ASN A 23 -8.20 -4.69 -8.47
N THR A 24 -7.40 -4.57 -9.51
CA THR A 24 -6.50 -3.42 -9.73
C THR A 24 -7.25 -2.08 -9.77
N TYR A 25 -8.43 -2.04 -10.40
CA TYR A 25 -9.26 -0.83 -10.44
C TYR A 25 -9.67 -0.36 -9.03
N ARG A 26 -10.09 -1.29 -8.18
CA ARG A 26 -10.50 -1.00 -6.81
C ARG A 26 -9.33 -0.54 -5.96
N ILE A 27 -8.14 -1.10 -6.17
CA ILE A 27 -6.92 -0.66 -5.51
C ILE A 27 -6.57 0.78 -5.89
N LEU A 28 -6.58 1.11 -7.17
CA LEU A 28 -6.36 2.48 -7.64
C LEU A 28 -7.36 3.46 -7.01
N THR A 29 -8.65 3.08 -7.01
CA THR A 29 -9.71 3.91 -6.40
C THR A 29 -9.46 4.13 -4.90
N LEU A 30 -8.99 3.12 -4.17
CA LEU A 30 -8.69 3.25 -2.73
C LEU A 30 -7.48 4.13 -2.47
N LEU A 31 -6.45 4.03 -3.31
CA LEU A 31 -5.27 4.89 -3.25
C LEU A 31 -5.64 6.36 -3.53
N GLU A 32 -6.44 6.61 -4.56
CA GLU A 32 -6.93 7.96 -4.88
C GLU A 32 -7.78 8.57 -3.77
N LYS A 33 -8.58 7.74 -3.08
CA LYS A 33 -9.41 8.15 -1.94
C LYS A 33 -8.65 8.26 -0.63
N GLY A 34 -7.37 7.88 -0.59
CA GLY A 34 -6.58 7.80 0.65
C GLY A 34 -7.05 6.71 1.63
N ALA A 35 -7.88 5.78 1.18
CA ALA A 35 -8.32 4.62 1.95
C ALA A 35 -7.29 3.47 1.92
N MET A 36 -6.40 3.51 0.94
CA MET A 36 -5.16 2.73 0.89
C MET A 36 -4.00 3.69 0.74
N GLU A 37 -2.87 3.36 1.34
CA GLU A 37 -1.67 4.19 1.34
C GLU A 37 -0.48 3.40 0.81
N MET A 38 0.43 4.10 0.13
CA MET A 38 1.69 3.58 -0.37
C MET A 38 2.84 4.35 0.26
N PHE A 39 3.86 3.62 0.69
CA PHE A 39 5.10 4.13 1.23
C PHE A 39 6.26 3.61 0.38
N GLU A 40 7.24 4.47 0.07
CA GLU A 40 8.41 4.07 -0.74
C GLU A 40 9.34 3.12 0.01
N ASN A 41 9.35 3.18 1.35
CA ASN A 41 10.19 2.35 2.19
C ASN A 41 9.56 2.11 3.58
N LYS A 42 10.14 1.16 4.32
CA LYS A 42 9.78 0.85 5.71
C LYS A 42 9.88 2.04 6.65
N GLU A 43 10.88 2.89 6.46
CA GLU A 43 11.14 4.03 7.35
C GLU A 43 9.95 5.00 7.32
N ALA A 44 9.44 5.34 6.13
CA ALA A 44 8.28 6.21 5.96
C ALA A 44 7.00 5.58 6.55
N PHE A 45 6.84 4.26 6.43
CA PHE A 45 5.72 3.54 7.05
C PHE A 45 5.80 3.58 8.58
N HIS A 46 6.99 3.32 9.14
CA HIS A 46 7.22 3.35 10.59
C HIS A 46 7.15 4.76 11.18
N GLU A 47 7.51 5.80 10.42
CA GLU A 47 7.34 7.19 10.85
C GLU A 47 5.87 7.51 11.10
N LYS A 48 4.97 6.96 10.28
CA LYS A 48 3.53 7.20 10.39
C LYS A 48 2.85 6.30 11.44
N TYR A 49 3.13 5.01 11.43
CA TYR A 49 2.40 4.03 12.25
C TYR A 49 3.16 3.56 13.51
N GLY A 50 4.40 4.03 13.69
CA GLY A 50 5.32 3.58 14.72
C GLY A 50 5.98 2.24 14.36
N VAL A 51 7.11 1.93 14.99
CA VAL A 51 7.75 0.60 14.87
C VAL A 51 7.02 -0.38 15.77
N LYS A 52 6.30 -1.34 15.18
CA LYS A 52 5.60 -2.41 15.91
C LYS A 52 5.85 -3.75 15.21
N ASP A 53 5.89 -4.83 15.98
CA ASP A 53 5.96 -6.20 15.43
C ASP A 53 4.68 -6.59 14.67
N THR A 54 3.53 -6.04 15.08
CA THR A 54 2.23 -6.27 14.42
C THR A 54 1.39 -5.00 14.41
N TYR A 55 0.55 -4.86 13.38
CA TYR A 55 -0.42 -3.77 13.24
C TYR A 55 -1.84 -4.38 13.17
N PRO A 56 -2.49 -4.62 14.32
CA PRO A 56 -3.78 -5.31 14.39
C PRO A 56 -4.86 -4.65 13.53
N GLU A 57 -4.85 -3.32 13.45
CA GLU A 57 -5.80 -2.47 12.74
C GLU A 57 -5.52 -2.30 11.24
N LEU A 58 -4.36 -2.75 10.76
CA LEU A 58 -3.93 -2.59 9.37
C LEU A 58 -3.84 -3.94 8.66
N GLU A 59 -4.27 -3.95 7.41
CA GLU A 59 -3.75 -4.88 6.42
C GLU A 59 -2.60 -4.19 5.71
N TRP A 60 -1.45 -4.86 5.63
CA TRP A 60 -0.27 -4.31 4.98
C TRP A 60 0.55 -5.40 4.29
N CYS A 61 1.31 -5.00 3.28
CA CYS A 61 2.32 -5.83 2.67
C CYS A 61 3.50 -5.02 2.16
N GLU A 62 4.66 -5.64 2.18
CA GLU A 62 5.89 -5.11 1.60
C GLU A 62 6.18 -5.86 0.30
N LEU A 63 6.44 -5.10 -0.76
CA LEU A 63 6.89 -5.63 -2.03
C LEU A 63 8.42 -5.81 -2.02
N ASN A 64 8.93 -6.67 -2.91
CA ASN A 64 10.36 -6.97 -2.99
C ASN A 64 11.26 -5.75 -3.26
N ASN A 65 10.68 -4.65 -3.75
CA ASN A 65 11.39 -3.39 -3.97
C ASN A 65 11.34 -2.44 -2.76
N GLY A 66 10.85 -2.91 -1.61
CA GLY A 66 10.79 -2.15 -0.36
C GLY A 66 9.55 -1.27 -0.20
N LYS A 67 8.72 -1.13 -1.24
CA LYS A 67 7.47 -0.38 -1.13
C LYS A 67 6.47 -1.10 -0.24
N ILE A 68 5.75 -0.33 0.55
CA ILE A 68 4.70 -0.84 1.44
C ILE A 68 3.36 -0.30 1.00
N PHE A 69 2.38 -1.19 0.95
CA PHE A 69 0.99 -0.84 0.79
C PHE A 69 0.24 -1.19 2.05
N THR A 70 -0.67 -0.33 2.49
CA THR A 70 -1.50 -0.57 3.66
C THR A 70 -2.89 -0.01 3.49
N LYS A 71 -3.86 -0.65 4.14
CA LYS A 71 -5.23 -0.15 4.33
C LYS A 71 -5.69 -0.49 5.73
N PHE A 72 -6.62 0.29 6.26
CA PHE A 72 -7.36 -0.11 7.45
C PHE A 72 -8.20 -1.37 7.15
N LYS A 73 -8.33 -2.23 8.16
CA LYS A 73 -9.23 -3.39 8.11
C LYS A 73 -10.69 -2.96 8.02
#